data_AF-A0A973CB08-F1
#
_entry.id   AF-A0A973CB08-F1
#
_cell.length_a   1.000
_cell.length_b   1.000
_cell.length_c   1.000
_cell.angle_alpha   90.00
_cell.angle_beta   90.00
_cell.angle_gamma   90.00
#
_symmetry.space_group_name_H-M   'P 1'
#
loop_
_entity.id
_entity.type
_entity.pdbx_description
1 polymer ?
#
loop_
_entity_poly.entity_id
_entity_poly.type
_entity_poly.pdbx_seq_one_letter_code
_entity_poly.pdbx_strand_id
1 'polypeptide(L)'
;MPRLFTAIEVANDVGHQLNKLFPRTEQIPVQGVKHITVRFIGNVTEAEASAIELELISVNVKPFNLMLAGCQFFKSRGAKSIFVTSIIPTGALTDLHQLISRVLLHRGIKSEERTYVPHITLARINRPSDNLMELLLEKGRSVSMELSVTGFVLYCAEQEPTPTYIKRREYIFTKLNG
;
A
#
# COMPACT_ATOMS: atom_id res chain seq x y z
N MET A 1 -13.38 -14.42 -8.97
CA MET A 1 -12.05 -14.06 -9.50
C MET A 1 -11.40 -13.14 -8.49
N PRO A 2 -10.40 -13.61 -7.73
CA PRO A 2 -9.70 -12.79 -6.76
C PRO A 2 -9.01 -11.61 -7.43
N ARG A 3 -9.07 -10.43 -6.81
CA ARG A 3 -8.33 -9.25 -7.24
C ARG A 3 -7.08 -9.11 -6.39
N LEU A 4 -5.91 -9.40 -6.95
CA LEU A 4 -4.68 -9.49 -6.20
C LEU A 4 -3.85 -8.21 -6.24
N PHE A 5 -3.05 -8.01 -5.20
CA PHE A 5 -1.98 -7.03 -5.13
C PHE A 5 -0.94 -7.43 -4.08
N THR A 6 0.30 -6.99 -4.24
CA THR A 6 1.33 -7.10 -3.21
C THR A 6 1.42 -5.82 -2.40
N ALA A 7 1.70 -5.92 -1.11
CA ALA A 7 1.79 -4.77 -0.23
C ALA A 7 2.79 -4.96 0.92
N ILE A 8 3.29 -3.85 1.44
CA ILE A 8 3.99 -3.78 2.73
C ILE A 8 2.95 -3.40 3.78
N GLU A 9 2.85 -4.19 4.86
CA GLU A 9 1.98 -3.86 5.99
C GLU A 9 2.57 -2.74 6.83
N VAL A 10 1.72 -1.81 7.28
CA VAL A 10 2.15 -0.77 8.22
C VAL A 10 2.17 -1.35 9.62
N ALA A 11 3.31 -1.25 10.29
CA ALA A 11 3.47 -1.71 11.67
C ALA A 11 2.44 -1.04 12.61
N ASN A 12 2.00 -1.78 13.63
CA ASN A 12 0.89 -1.35 14.50
C ASN A 12 1.15 0.00 15.16
N ASP A 13 2.37 0.25 15.63
CA ASP A 13 2.80 1.51 16.24
C ASP A 13 2.65 2.70 15.27
N VAL A 14 3.15 2.59 14.04
CA VAL A 14 2.99 3.60 12.99
C VAL A 14 1.50 3.79 12.67
N GLY A 15 0.76 2.68 12.55
CA GLY A 15 -0.69 2.70 12.31
C GLY A 15 -1.47 3.42 13.42
N HIS A 16 -1.11 3.22 14.68
CA HIS A 16 -1.69 3.90 15.84
C HIS A 16 -1.37 5.39 15.86
N GLN A 17 -0.13 5.78 15.55
CA GLN A 17 0.25 7.19 15.46
C GLN A 17 -0.53 7.91 14.35
N LEU A 18 -0.66 7.29 13.17
CA LEU A 18 -1.47 7.83 12.08
C LEU A 18 -2.95 7.96 12.46
N ASN A 19 -3.51 6.97 13.15
CA ASN A 19 -4.89 7.03 13.65
C ASN A 19 -5.10 8.14 14.69
N LYS A 20 -4.08 8.46 15.50
CA LYS A 20 -4.14 9.56 16.46
C LYS A 20 -4.14 10.92 15.76
N LEU A 21 -3.33 11.09 14.71
CA LEU A 21 -3.30 12.32 13.92
C LEU A 21 -4.59 12.52 13.11
N PHE A 22 -5.12 11.42 12.55
CA PHE A 22 -6.29 11.40 11.69
C PHE A 22 -7.36 10.47 12.26
N PRO A 23 -8.04 10.89 13.35
CA PRO A 23 -9.04 10.07 13.99
C PRO A 23 -10.23 9.83 13.07
N ARG A 24 -10.84 8.64 13.21
CA ARG A 24 -12.09 8.28 12.53
C ARG A 24 -13.18 9.29 12.89
N THR A 25 -13.90 9.75 11.88
CA THR A 25 -15.12 10.56 12.02
C THR A 25 -16.14 10.13 10.97
N GLU A 26 -17.32 10.74 10.94
CA GLU A 26 -18.27 10.52 9.84
C GLU A 26 -17.68 10.95 8.48
N GLN A 27 -16.83 11.98 8.48
CA GLN A 27 -16.15 12.48 7.28
C GLN A 27 -14.87 11.70 6.93
N ILE A 28 -14.25 11.05 7.92
CA ILE A 28 -13.03 10.25 7.79
C ILE A 28 -13.39 8.80 8.13
N PRO A 29 -13.87 8.02 7.15
CA PRO A 29 -14.36 6.68 7.39
C PRO A 29 -13.22 5.73 7.78
N VAL A 30 -13.59 4.59 8.36
CA VAL A 30 -12.65 3.49 8.65
C VAL A 30 -11.99 3.05 7.36
N GLN A 31 -10.66 2.99 7.36
CA GLN A 31 -9.92 2.21 6.38
C GLN A 31 -9.65 0.82 6.97
N GLY A 32 -9.58 -0.18 6.10
CA GLY A 32 -9.06 -1.50 6.47
C GLY A 32 -7.58 -1.45 6.88
N VAL A 33 -6.90 -2.59 6.77
CA VAL A 33 -5.47 -2.69 7.09
C VAL A 33 -4.67 -1.65 6.28
N LYS A 34 -3.94 -0.77 6.98
CA LYS A 34 -3.05 0.21 6.36
C LYS A 34 -1.86 -0.51 5.76
N HIS A 35 -1.57 -0.18 4.51
CA HIS A 35 -0.50 -0.80 3.75
C HIS A 35 0.02 0.16 2.69
N ILE A 36 1.22 -0.14 2.19
CA ILE A 36 1.78 0.47 0.98
C ILE A 36 1.61 -0.56 -0.12
N THR A 37 0.80 -0.27 -1.14
CA THR A 37 0.73 -1.16 -2.30
C THR A 37 2.07 -1.13 -3.02
N VAL A 38 2.66 -2.30 -3.24
CA VAL A 38 3.88 -2.45 -4.03
C VAL A 38 3.50 -2.68 -5.47
N ARG A 39 2.65 -3.68 -5.78
CA ARG A 39 2.27 -3.98 -7.16
C ARG A 39 0.82 -4.47 -7.28
N PHE A 40 0.01 -3.84 -8.14
CA PHE A 40 -1.33 -4.33 -8.47
C PHE A 40 -1.29 -5.46 -9.51
N ILE A 41 -1.88 -6.62 -9.18
CA ILE A 41 -1.95 -7.76 -10.11
C ILE A 41 -3.27 -7.74 -10.88
N GLY A 42 -4.37 -7.33 -10.24
CA GLY A 42 -5.69 -7.30 -10.84
C GLY A 42 -6.45 -8.62 -10.69
N ASN A 43 -7.46 -8.84 -11.52
CA ASN A 43 -8.31 -10.03 -11.44
C ASN A 43 -7.59 -11.23 -12.05
N VAL A 44 -7.53 -12.33 -11.31
CA VAL A 44 -6.96 -13.60 -11.76
C VAL A 44 -7.91 -14.75 -11.44
N THR A 45 -7.65 -15.92 -12.01
CA THR A 45 -8.23 -17.19 -11.58
C THR A 45 -7.58 -17.69 -10.30
N GLU A 46 -8.23 -18.58 -9.55
CA GLU A 46 -7.59 -19.17 -8.36
C GLU A 46 -6.34 -19.99 -8.69
N ALA A 47 -6.30 -20.65 -9.86
CA ALA A 47 -5.12 -21.37 -10.31
C ALA A 47 -3.92 -20.42 -10.53
N GLU A 48 -4.16 -19.27 -11.17
CA GLU A 48 -3.15 -18.21 -11.32
C GLU A 48 -2.75 -17.62 -9.95
N ALA A 49 -3.70 -17.43 -9.03
CA ALA A 49 -3.41 -16.94 -7.68
C ALA A 49 -2.43 -17.86 -6.93
N SER A 50 -2.69 -19.17 -6.90
CA SER A 50 -1.80 -20.16 -6.29
C SER A 50 -0.44 -20.22 -6.99
N ALA A 51 -0.43 -20.09 -8.31
CA ALA A 51 0.79 -19.99 -9.10
C ALA A 51 1.64 -18.77 -8.73
N ILE A 52 1.03 -17.60 -8.53
CA ILE A 52 1.69 -16.36 -8.12
C ILE A 52 2.23 -16.49 -6.69
N GLU A 53 1.50 -17.14 -5.79
CA GLU A 53 1.96 -17.40 -4.42
C GLU A 53 3.29 -18.16 -4.35
N LEU A 54 3.48 -19.11 -5.27
CA LEU A 54 4.72 -19.87 -5.36
C LEU A 54 5.86 -19.06 -5.97
N GLU A 55 5.61 -18.32 -7.05
CA GLU A 55 6.64 -17.54 -7.74
C GLU A 55 7.21 -16.42 -6.85
N LEU A 56 6.35 -15.77 -6.06
CA LEU A 56 6.75 -14.67 -5.17
C LEU A 56 7.69 -15.13 -4.04
N ILE A 57 7.86 -16.44 -3.78
CA ILE A 57 8.86 -16.96 -2.84
C ILE A 57 10.28 -16.58 -3.27
N SER A 58 10.53 -16.44 -4.58
CA SER A 58 11.83 -16.05 -5.12
C SER A 58 12.19 -14.57 -4.86
N VAL A 59 11.22 -13.74 -4.46
CA VAL A 59 11.43 -12.32 -4.20
C VAL A 59 12.06 -12.15 -2.82
N ASN A 60 13.34 -11.79 -2.80
CA ASN A 60 14.05 -11.50 -1.56
C ASN A 60 14.95 -10.27 -1.72
N VAL A 61 14.89 -9.38 -0.73
CA VAL A 61 15.76 -8.20 -0.60
C VAL A 61 16.23 -8.10 0.85
N LYS A 62 17.21 -7.25 1.16
CA LYS A 62 17.57 -6.99 2.56
C LYS A 62 16.45 -6.17 3.23
N PRO A 63 16.12 -6.42 4.52
CA PRO A 63 15.24 -5.53 5.28
C PRO A 63 15.72 -4.07 5.21
N PHE A 64 14.78 -3.14 5.14
CA PHE A 64 15.06 -1.72 4.95
C PHE A 64 14.04 -0.86 5.69
N ASN A 65 14.34 0.43 5.83
CA ASN A 65 13.45 1.39 6.45
C ASN A 65 12.89 2.37 5.42
N LEU A 66 11.67 2.82 5.67
CA LEU A 66 10.98 3.84 4.89
C LEU A 66 10.67 5.05 5.76
N MET A 67 10.67 6.23 5.14
CA MET A 67 10.24 7.47 5.79
C MET A 67 8.88 7.89 5.22
N LEU A 68 7.89 8.01 6.09
CA LEU A 68 6.60 8.61 5.80
C LEU A 68 6.73 10.11 6.01
N ALA A 69 6.41 10.91 5.00
CA ALA A 69 6.56 12.36 5.07
C ALA A 69 5.41 13.09 4.35
N GLY A 70 4.73 13.94 5.11
CA GLY A 70 3.63 14.75 4.57
C GLY A 70 2.38 13.94 4.21
N CYS A 71 1.35 14.68 3.78
CA CYS A 71 0.13 14.11 3.23
C CYS A 71 -0.32 14.90 1.99
N GLN A 72 -1.13 14.24 1.16
CA GLN A 72 -1.73 14.84 -0.02
C GLN A 72 -3.06 14.20 -0.35
N PHE A 73 -3.81 14.83 -1.26
CA PHE A 73 -5.02 14.27 -1.83
C PHE A 73 -4.77 13.80 -3.26
N PHE A 74 -5.16 12.56 -3.54
CA PHE A 74 -5.32 12.09 -4.91
C PHE A 74 -6.77 12.31 -5.36
N LYS A 75 -6.90 12.81 -6.59
CA LYS A 75 -8.20 12.87 -7.26
C LYS A 75 -8.63 11.45 -7.60
N SER A 76 -9.86 11.09 -7.25
CA SER A 76 -10.50 9.85 -7.71
C SER A 76 -11.64 10.18 -8.68
N ARG A 77 -12.35 9.15 -9.16
CA ARG A 77 -13.51 9.33 -10.05
C ARG A 77 -14.64 10.05 -9.31
N GLY A 78 -15.20 11.08 -9.94
CA GLY A 78 -16.32 11.86 -9.40
C GLY A 78 -15.90 12.71 -8.19
N ALA A 79 -16.78 12.82 -7.19
CA ALA A 79 -16.57 13.67 -6.01
C ALA A 79 -15.79 12.99 -4.87
N LYS A 80 -15.05 11.91 -5.16
CA LYS A 80 -14.27 11.16 -4.16
C LYS A 80 -12.82 11.65 -4.17
N SER A 81 -12.28 11.92 -2.99
CA SER A 81 -10.86 12.22 -2.79
C SER A 81 -10.21 11.15 -1.92
N ILE A 82 -8.96 10.79 -2.22
CA ILE A 82 -8.19 9.81 -1.44
C ILE A 82 -7.11 10.59 -0.69
N PHE A 83 -7.24 10.66 0.63
CA PHE A 83 -6.24 11.27 1.50
C PHE A 83 -5.17 10.24 1.81
N VAL A 84 -3.90 10.59 1.57
CA VAL A 84 -2.77 9.68 1.69
C VAL A 84 -1.62 10.35 2.43
N THR A 85 -0.78 9.54 3.09
CA THR A 85 0.57 9.96 3.44
C THR A 85 1.57 9.41 2.42
N SER A 86 2.56 10.22 2.08
CA SER A 86 3.57 9.91 1.08
C SER A 86 4.74 9.15 1.68
N ILE A 87 5.36 8.29 0.89
CA ILE A 87 6.59 7.59 1.25
C ILE A 87 7.73 8.24 0.47
N ILE A 88 8.80 8.63 1.16
CA ILE A 88 10.02 9.10 0.51
C ILE A 88 10.59 7.91 -0.29
N PRO A 89 10.72 8.01 -1.63
CA PRO A 89 11.27 6.92 -2.43
C PRO A 89 12.67 6.54 -1.99
N THR A 90 12.94 5.25 -1.88
CA THR A 90 14.26 4.69 -1.58
C THR A 90 14.63 3.66 -2.65
N GLY A 91 15.93 3.46 -2.87
CA GLY A 91 16.41 2.42 -3.79
C GLY A 91 15.85 1.05 -3.45
N ALA A 92 15.83 0.68 -2.16
CA ALA A 92 15.31 -0.62 -1.71
C ALA A 92 13.82 -0.83 -2.04
N LEU A 93 12.98 0.21 -1.91
CA LEU A 93 11.56 0.11 -2.29
C LEU A 93 11.39 0.00 -3.81
N THR A 94 12.18 0.77 -4.57
CA THR A 94 12.21 0.67 -6.03
C THR A 94 12.64 -0.73 -6.47
N ASP A 95 13.68 -1.30 -5.86
CA ASP A 95 14.19 -2.64 -6.16
C ASP A 95 13.14 -3.71 -5.85
N LEU A 96 12.46 -3.63 -4.71
CA LEU A 96 11.37 -4.54 -4.36
C LEU A 96 10.23 -4.47 -5.40
N HIS A 97 9.80 -3.26 -5.76
CA HIS A 97 8.76 -3.06 -6.77
C HIS A 97 9.16 -3.65 -8.14
N GLN A 98 10.40 -3.41 -8.58
CA GLN A 98 10.91 -3.94 -9.84
C GLN A 98 11.06 -5.45 -9.83
N LEU A 99 11.55 -6.03 -8.72
CA LEU A 99 11.74 -7.48 -8.58
C LEU A 99 10.39 -8.21 -8.63
N ILE A 100 9.40 -7.74 -7.86
CA ILE A 100 8.03 -8.26 -7.91
C ILE A 100 7.47 -8.13 -9.33
N SER A 101 7.63 -6.97 -9.97
CA SER A 101 7.13 -6.74 -11.32
C SER A 101 7.73 -7.70 -12.35
N ARG A 102 9.04 -8.00 -12.24
CA ARG A 102 9.72 -8.95 -13.12
C ARG A 102 9.21 -10.38 -12.94
N VAL A 103 9.04 -10.82 -11.69
CA VAL A 103 8.48 -12.16 -11.38
C VAL A 103 7.07 -12.29 -11.96
N LEU A 104 6.22 -11.27 -11.80
CA LEU A 104 4.86 -11.27 -12.35
C LEU A 104 4.86 -11.21 -13.89
N LEU A 105 5.80 -10.51 -14.52
CA LEU A 105 5.92 -10.46 -15.98
C LEU A 105 6.19 -11.83 -16.60
N HIS A 106 7.00 -12.68 -15.95
CA HIS A 106 7.22 -14.07 -16.40
C HIS A 106 5.94 -14.92 -16.41
N ARG A 107 4.91 -14.50 -15.67
CA ARG A 107 3.57 -15.10 -15.65
C ARG A 107 2.59 -14.45 -16.63
N GLY A 108 3.06 -13.55 -17.49
CA GLY A 108 2.21 -12.82 -18.44
C GLY A 108 1.40 -11.69 -17.81
N ILE A 109 1.64 -11.35 -16.54
CA ILE A 109 1.01 -10.19 -15.91
C ILE A 109 1.72 -8.94 -16.42
N LYS A 110 0.99 -8.15 -17.22
CA LYS A 110 1.52 -6.93 -17.85
C LYS A 110 2.00 -5.93 -16.80
N SER A 111 3.08 -5.23 -17.13
CA SER A 111 3.59 -4.10 -16.35
C SER A 111 2.54 -2.99 -16.22
N GLU A 112 2.63 -2.26 -15.11
CA GLU A 112 1.81 -1.07 -14.91
C GLU A 112 2.40 0.10 -15.70
N GLU A 113 1.61 0.72 -16.58
CA GLU A 113 2.05 1.86 -17.38
C GLU A 113 2.17 3.15 -16.55
N ARG A 114 1.54 3.17 -15.37
CA ARG A 114 1.53 4.33 -14.49
C ARG A 114 2.81 4.37 -13.66
N THR A 115 3.32 5.58 -13.46
CA THR A 115 4.40 5.83 -12.51
C THR A 115 4.05 5.29 -11.13
N TYR A 116 4.97 4.53 -10.55
CA TYR A 116 4.82 4.03 -9.19
C TYR A 116 4.97 5.19 -8.18
N VAL A 117 3.90 5.47 -7.43
CA VAL A 117 3.87 6.49 -6.39
C VAL A 117 3.51 5.81 -5.06
N PRO A 118 4.51 5.45 -4.23
CA PRO A 118 4.27 4.75 -2.97
C PRO A 118 3.56 5.67 -1.96
N HIS A 119 2.49 5.16 -1.38
CA HIS A 119 1.66 5.91 -0.43
C HIS A 119 0.91 4.95 0.49
N ILE A 120 0.43 5.48 1.62
CA ILE A 120 -0.53 4.79 2.49
C ILE A 120 -1.85 5.55 2.38
N THR A 121 -2.92 4.85 1.99
CA THR A 121 -4.26 5.44 2.03
C THR A 121 -4.71 5.61 3.47
N LEU A 122 -4.96 6.85 3.87
CA LEU A 122 -5.43 7.21 5.22
C LEU A 122 -6.95 7.30 5.26
N ALA A 123 -7.57 7.83 4.21
CA ALA A 123 -9.02 7.91 4.10
C ALA A 123 -9.48 8.03 2.64
N ARG A 124 -10.69 7.54 2.35
CA ARG A 124 -11.44 7.81 1.12
C ARG A 124 -12.64 8.67 1.49
N ILE A 125 -12.60 9.95 1.14
CA ILE A 125 -13.59 10.94 1.57
C ILE A 125 -14.50 11.28 0.39
N ASN A 126 -15.81 11.25 0.62
CA ASN A 126 -16.80 11.64 -0.38
C ASN A 126 -17.17 13.11 -0.18
N ARG A 127 -16.99 13.93 -1.21
CA ARG A 127 -17.26 15.38 -1.21
C ARG A 127 -16.64 16.09 0.01
N PRO A 128 -15.31 16.01 0.22
CA PRO A 128 -14.68 16.78 1.28
C PRO A 128 -14.90 18.29 1.05
N SER A 129 -15.18 19.04 2.11
CA SER A 129 -15.16 20.50 2.04
C SER A 129 -13.72 21.00 1.96
N ASP A 130 -13.53 22.21 1.41
CA ASP A 130 -12.20 22.82 1.32
C ASP A 130 -11.55 22.98 2.70
N ASN A 131 -12.32 23.43 3.70
CA ASN A 131 -11.86 23.53 5.09
C ASN A 131 -11.37 22.18 5.67
N LEU A 132 -12.04 21.07 5.35
CA LEU A 132 -11.59 19.75 5.78
C LEU A 132 -10.28 19.35 5.08
N MET A 133 -10.18 19.63 3.77
CA MET A 133 -8.95 19.34 3.02
C MET A 133 -7.77 20.15 3.57
N GLU A 134 -7.96 21.45 3.81
CA GLU A 134 -6.93 22.33 4.38
C GLU A 134 -6.49 21.85 5.77
N LEU A 135 -7.43 21.55 6.66
CA LEU A 135 -7.13 21.02 8.00
C LEU A 135 -6.33 19.72 7.94
N LEU A 136 -6.70 18.80 7.04
CA LEU A 136 -6.01 17.53 6.89
C LEU A 136 -4.59 17.69 6.31
N LEU A 137 -4.41 18.61 5.37
CA LEU A 137 -3.09 18.95 4.83
C LEU A 137 -2.20 19.62 5.89
N GLU A 138 -2.75 20.53 6.69
CA GLU A 138 -2.03 21.19 7.79
C GLU A 138 -1.54 20.16 8.81
N LYS A 139 -2.43 19.29 9.29
CA LYS A 139 -2.04 18.17 10.16
C LYS A 139 -1.02 17.26 9.51
N GLY A 140 -1.16 17.01 8.21
CA GLY A 140 -0.24 16.21 7.40
C GLY A 140 1.20 16.69 7.41
N ARG A 141 1.45 18.00 7.60
CA ARG A 141 2.82 18.54 7.68
C ARG A 141 3.63 17.99 8.87
N SER A 142 2.94 17.55 9.92
CA SER A 142 3.57 16.94 11.10
C SER A 142 3.93 15.46 10.93
N VAL A 143 3.51 14.83 9.83
CA VAL A 143 3.83 13.41 9.57
C VAL A 143 5.31 13.29 9.21
N SER A 144 6.06 12.67 10.12
CA SER A 144 7.46 12.26 9.96
C SER A 144 7.65 11.00 10.78
N MET A 145 7.54 9.83 10.16
CA MET A 145 7.56 8.53 10.84
C MET A 145 8.42 7.54 10.07
N GLU A 146 9.21 6.74 10.78
CA GLU A 146 9.98 5.65 10.19
C GLU A 146 9.16 4.35 10.24
N LEU A 147 9.21 3.58 9.16
CA LEU A 147 8.59 2.27 9.04
C LEU A 147 9.64 1.23 8.68
N SER A 148 9.86 0.26 9.57
CA SER A 148 10.70 -0.90 9.29
C SER A 148 9.98 -1.89 8.38
N VAL A 149 10.65 -2.30 7.30
CA VAL A 149 10.12 -3.23 6.31
C VAL A 149 10.94 -4.52 6.35
N THR A 150 10.31 -5.58 6.86
CA THR A 150 10.91 -6.92 6.99
C THR A 150 10.32 -7.94 6.02
N GLY A 151 9.39 -7.52 5.16
CA GLY A 151 8.72 -8.41 4.24
C GLY A 151 7.61 -7.71 3.45
N PHE A 152 6.88 -8.51 2.68
CA PHE A 152 5.67 -8.08 1.98
C PHE A 152 4.62 -9.19 2.01
N VAL A 153 3.40 -8.84 1.62
CA VAL A 153 2.23 -9.71 1.64
C VAL A 153 1.56 -9.72 0.28
N LEU A 154 1.06 -10.88 -0.14
CA LEU A 154 0.09 -11.00 -1.21
C LEU A 154 -1.33 -10.95 -0.62
N TYR A 155 -2.11 -9.98 -1.08
CA TYR A 155 -3.48 -9.76 -0.66
C TYR A 155 -4.47 -10.08 -1.78
N CYS A 156 -5.67 -10.53 -1.39
CA CYS A 156 -6.87 -10.49 -2.20
C CYS A 156 -7.78 -9.37 -1.70
N ALA A 157 -8.22 -8.48 -2.59
CA ALA A 157 -9.24 -7.48 -2.30
C ALA A 157 -10.63 -8.03 -2.65
N GLU A 158 -11.52 -8.10 -1.66
CA GLU A 158 -12.92 -8.47 -1.84
C GLU A 158 -13.84 -7.25 -1.69
N GLN A 159 -14.71 -7.09 -2.69
CA GLN A 159 -15.83 -6.13 -2.77
C GLN A 159 -15.47 -4.63 -2.62
N GLU A 160 -16.33 -3.78 -3.16
CA GLU A 160 -16.35 -2.32 -2.97
C GLU A 160 -17.70 -2.00 -2.31
N PRO A 161 -17.86 -0.90 -1.53
CA PRO A 161 -17.07 0.35 -1.54
C PRO A 161 -15.95 0.46 -0.50
N THR A 162 -15.83 -0.52 0.41
CA THR A 162 -14.71 -0.62 1.36
C THR A 162 -14.12 -2.01 1.22
N PRO A 163 -13.01 -2.18 0.49
CA PRO A 163 -12.46 -3.50 0.25
C PRO A 163 -11.97 -4.14 1.55
N THR A 164 -12.39 -5.38 1.76
CA THR A 164 -11.78 -6.26 2.75
C THR A 164 -10.55 -6.89 2.11
N TYR A 165 -9.42 -6.86 2.81
CA TYR A 165 -8.18 -7.46 2.33
C TYR A 165 -7.94 -8.79 3.04
N ILE A 166 -7.92 -9.88 2.28
CA ILE A 166 -7.61 -11.22 2.78
C ILE A 166 -6.15 -11.52 2.47
N LYS A 167 -5.36 -11.71 3.53
CA LYS A 167 -3.96 -12.11 3.42
C LYS A 167 -3.91 -13.53 2.82
N ARG A 168 -3.31 -13.67 1.64
CA ARG A 168 -3.10 -14.97 1.00
C ARG A 168 -1.79 -15.60 1.45
N ARG A 169 -0.71 -14.81 1.44
CA ARG A 169 0.62 -15.26 1.86
C ARG A 169 1.51 -14.10 2.28
N GLU A 170 2.36 -14.33 3.26
CA GLU A 170 3.38 -13.41 3.72
C GLU A 170 4.78 -13.91 3.34
N TYR A 171 5.65 -12.98 2.97
CA TYR A 171 7.02 -13.24 2.50
C TYR A 171 7.97 -12.41 3.37
N ILE A 172 8.74 -13.08 4.21
CA ILE A 172 9.70 -12.45 5.11
C ILE A 172 11.05 -12.37 4.41
N PHE A 173 11.64 -11.19 4.41
CA PHE A 173 12.99 -10.96 3.91
C PHE A 173 14.00 -11.67 4.80
N THR A 174 14.89 -12.45 4.20
CA THR A 174 16.01 -13.02 4.93
C THR A 174 17.11 -11.98 5.04
N LYS A 175 17.76 -11.94 6.21
CA LYS A 175 19.08 -11.29 6.30
C LYS A 175 20.00 -12.13 5.42
N LEU A 176 20.35 -11.63 4.24
CA LEU A 176 21.44 -12.22 3.47
C LEU A 176 22.68 -12.16 4.36
N ASN A 177 23.14 -13.32 4.84
CA ASN A 177 24.41 -13.42 5.54
C ASN A 177 25.47 -12.82 4.61
N GLY A 178 26.16 -11.78 5.10
CA GLY A 178 27.23 -11.11 4.37
C GLY A 178 28.43 -12.02 4.14
#